data_AF-A0A2V9RVC1-F1
#
_entry.id   AF-A0A2V9RVC1-F1
#
_cell.length_a   1.000
_cell.length_b   1.000
_cell.length_c   1.000
_cell.angle_alpha   90.00
_cell.angle_beta   90.00
_cell.angle_gamma   90.00
#
_symmetry.space_group_name_H-M   'P 1'
#
loop_
_entity.id
_entity.type
_entity.pdbx_description
1 polymer ?
#
loop_
_entity_poly.entity_id
_entity_poly.type
_entity_poly.pdbx_seq_one_letter_code
_entity_poly.pdbx_strand_id
1 'polypeptide(L)'
;MPREAKLFLSSSGSAVRGFFKFRANIPPRWIKNAQKSRKRMEPEIVRALRSVKSIQRNRPRAQVALKDAKKQFKAVLSRWETAYNKENFYRGIRILLELQRNGSSTL
;
A
#
# COMPACT_ATOMS: atom_id res chain seq x y z
N MET A 1 -18.15 4.07 14.41
CA MET A 1 -17.06 3.18 13.94
C MET A 1 -16.04 3.98 13.15
N PRO A 2 -14.72 3.78 13.34
CA PRO A 2 -13.70 4.40 12.50
C PRO A 2 -13.91 4.05 11.03
N ARG A 3 -13.82 5.02 10.12
CA ARG A 3 -13.75 4.75 8.69
C ARG A 3 -12.36 4.23 8.34
N GLU A 4 -12.25 3.40 7.30
CA GLU A 4 -11.02 2.77 6.79
C GLU A 4 -9.81 3.72 6.91
N ALA A 5 -9.80 4.83 6.16
CA ALA A 5 -8.68 5.78 6.15
C ALA A 5 -8.37 6.42 7.51
N LYS A 6 -9.38 6.66 8.36
CA LYS A 6 -9.20 7.29 9.67
C LYS A 6 -8.48 6.35 10.64
N LEU A 7 -8.75 5.05 10.57
CA LEU A 7 -8.12 4.05 11.44
C LEU A 7 -6.64 3.86 11.11
N PHE A 8 -6.31 3.80 9.81
CA PHE A 8 -4.92 3.70 9.35
C PHE A 8 -4.08 4.90 9.81
N LEU A 9 -4.58 6.12 9.58
CA LEU A 9 -3.89 7.35 9.94
C LEU A 9 -3.75 7.51 11.45
N SER A 10 -4.82 7.25 12.22
CA SER A 10 -4.78 7.38 13.68
C SER A 10 -3.86 6.35 14.35
N SER A 11 -3.51 5.28 13.66
CA SER A 11 -2.63 4.22 14.15
C SER A 11 -1.22 4.30 13.58
N SER A 12 -0.91 5.36 12.81
CA SER A 12 0.35 5.52 12.10
C SER A 12 0.73 4.30 11.24
N GLY A 13 -0.28 3.61 10.69
CA GLY A 13 -0.10 2.37 9.93
C GLY A 13 0.32 1.14 10.74
N SER A 14 0.42 1.21 12.07
CA SER A 14 0.77 0.07 12.92
C SER A 14 -0.46 -0.78 13.22
N ALA A 15 -0.46 -2.03 12.74
CA ALA A 15 -1.55 -2.98 12.99
C ALA A 15 -1.81 -3.21 14.49
N VAL A 16 -0.75 -3.29 15.30
CA VAL A 16 -0.86 -3.46 16.77
C VAL A 16 -1.55 -2.26 17.41
N ARG A 17 -1.14 -1.04 17.07
CA ARG A 17 -1.83 0.19 17.56
C ARG A 17 -3.28 0.24 17.09
N GLY A 18 -3.52 -0.17 15.85
CA GLY A 18 -4.86 -0.24 15.27
C GLY A 18 -5.76 -1.26 15.97
N PHE A 19 -5.23 -2.42 16.33
CA PHE A 19 -5.91 -3.46 17.10
C PHE A 19 -6.36 -2.94 18.46
N PHE A 20 -5.48 -2.27 19.22
CA PHE A 20 -5.88 -1.67 20.50
C PHE A 20 -6.94 -0.56 20.35
N LYS A 21 -6.95 0.16 19.22
CA LYS A 21 -7.92 1.22 18.91
C LYS A 21 -9.22 0.72 18.28
N PHE A 22 -9.28 -0.52 17.80
CA PHE A 22 -10.40 -1.06 17.05
C PHE A 22 -10.75 -2.47 17.51
N ARG A 23 -11.85 -2.57 18.28
CA ARG A 23 -12.34 -3.83 18.85
C ARG A 23 -13.41 -4.53 17.99
N ALA A 24 -13.88 -3.88 16.93
CA ALA A 24 -14.89 -4.44 16.04
C ALA A 24 -14.23 -5.33 14.96
N ASN A 25 -15.05 -6.00 14.14
CA ASN A 25 -14.56 -6.74 12.98
C ASN A 25 -14.06 -5.80 11.88
N ILE A 26 -12.87 -6.09 11.34
CA ILE A 26 -12.39 -5.44 10.12
C ILE A 26 -13.25 -5.94 8.95
N PRO A 27 -13.98 -5.05 8.25
CA PRO A 27 -14.79 -5.47 7.12
C PRO A 27 -13.92 -6.08 6.00
N PRO A 28 -14.26 -7.26 5.45
CA PRO A 28 -13.50 -7.88 4.35
C PRO A 28 -13.31 -6.94 3.14
N ARG A 29 -14.30 -6.06 2.91
CA ARG A 29 -14.25 -5.03 1.86
C ARG A 29 -13.07 -4.06 2.01
N TRP A 30 -12.61 -3.73 3.21
CA TRP A 30 -11.47 -2.82 3.39
C TRP A 30 -10.17 -3.45 2.88
N ILE A 31 -9.94 -4.72 3.20
CA ILE A 31 -8.80 -5.48 2.68
C ILE A 31 -8.90 -5.58 1.15
N LYS A 32 -10.07 -5.96 0.62
CA LYS A 32 -10.30 -6.06 -0.84
C LYS A 32 -10.09 -4.72 -1.55
N ASN A 33 -10.53 -3.61 -0.95
CA ASN A 33 -10.37 -2.27 -1.53
C ASN A 33 -8.90 -1.84 -1.54
N ALA A 34 -8.17 -2.04 -0.44
CA ALA A 34 -6.74 -1.76 -0.36
C ALA A 34 -5.96 -2.60 -1.39
N GLN A 35 -6.27 -3.90 -1.50
CA GLN A 35 -5.69 -4.79 -2.50
C GLN A 35 -6.00 -4.32 -3.93
N LYS A 36 -7.26 -3.99 -4.23
CA LYS A 36 -7.68 -3.49 -5.55
C LYS A 36 -6.97 -2.18 -5.90
N SER A 37 -6.82 -1.27 -4.94
CA SER A 37 -6.09 -0.01 -5.10
C SER A 37 -4.62 -0.27 -5.45
N ARG A 38 -3.96 -1.16 -4.72
CA ARG A 38 -2.57 -1.57 -4.99
C ARG A 38 -2.43 -2.19 -6.38
N LYS A 39 -3.29 -3.15 -6.73
CA LYS A 39 -3.27 -3.84 -8.03
C LYS A 39 -3.51 -2.89 -9.21
N ARG A 40 -4.39 -1.90 -9.05
CA ARG A 40 -4.66 -0.90 -10.09
C ARG A 40 -3.42 -0.06 -10.45
N MET A 41 -2.46 0.09 -9.54
CA MET A 41 -1.25 0.88 -9.77
C MET A 41 -0.13 0.08 -10.48
N GLU A 42 -0.20 -1.24 -10.52
CA GLU A 42 0.85 -2.08 -11.14
C GLU A 42 1.15 -1.71 -12.60
N PRO A 43 0.15 -1.48 -13.49
CA PRO A 43 0.41 -1.01 -14.85
C PRO A 43 1.08 0.36 -14.90
N GLU A 44 0.80 1.24 -13.94
CA GLU A 44 1.40 2.58 -13.85
C GLU A 44 2.89 2.49 -13.48
N ILE A 45 3.24 1.59 -12.54
CA ILE A 45 4.64 1.30 -12.16
C ILE A 45 5.41 0.79 -13.37
N VAL A 46 4.84 -0.18 -14.11
CA VAL A 46 5.48 -0.75 -15.30
C VAL A 46 5.73 0.32 -16.36
N ARG A 47 4.74 1.18 -16.64
CA ARG A 47 4.90 2.29 -17.59
C ARG A 47 5.99 3.27 -17.16
N ALA A 48 5.99 3.69 -15.89
CA ALA A 48 6.99 4.61 -15.37
C ALA A 48 8.40 4.02 -15.40
N LEU A 49 8.57 2.74 -15.04
CA LEU A 49 9.85 2.04 -15.11
C LEU A 49 10.36 1.91 -16.55
N ARG A 50 9.47 1.54 -17.49
CA ARG A 50 9.81 1.46 -18.92
C ARG A 50 10.27 2.81 -19.46
N SER A 51 9.63 3.91 -19.06
CA SER A 51 10.06 5.27 -19.43
C SER A 51 11.49 5.56 -18.98
N VAL A 52 11.82 5.28 -17.71
CA VAL A 52 13.18 5.43 -17.17
C VAL A 52 14.19 4.60 -17.96
N LYS A 53 13.89 3.32 -18.20
CA LYS A 53 14.77 2.41 -18.96
C LYS A 53 14.97 2.86 -20.41
N SER A 54 13.92 3.35 -21.07
CA SER A 54 13.98 3.85 -22.44
C SER A 54 14.89 5.07 -22.56
N ILE A 55 14.76 6.04 -21.65
CA ILE A 55 15.62 7.24 -21.63
C ILE A 55 17.08 6.84 -21.36
N GLN A 56 17.30 5.95 -20.38
CA GLN A 56 18.64 5.47 -20.04
C GLN A 56 19.33 4.77 -21.22
N ARG A 57 18.58 4.00 -22.03
CA ARG A 57 19.11 3.29 -23.20
C ARG A 57 19.33 4.20 -24.40
N ASN A 58 18.36 5.04 -24.73
CA ASN A 58 18.34 5.78 -25.99
C ASN A 58 19.01 7.16 -25.90
N ARG A 59 19.02 7.77 -24.71
CA ARG A 59 19.50 9.15 -24.49
C ARG A 59 20.23 9.28 -23.14
N PRO A 60 21.35 8.57 -22.93
CA PRO A 60 22.04 8.55 -21.63
C PRO A 60 22.55 9.92 -21.17
N ARG A 61 22.77 10.87 -22.09
CA ARG A 61 23.19 12.25 -21.78
C ARG A 61 22.03 13.18 -21.41
N ALA A 62 20.77 12.76 -21.58
CA ALA A 62 19.58 13.55 -21.24
C ALA A 62 19.29 13.52 -19.73
N GLN A 63 20.20 14.08 -18.93
CA GLN A 63 20.18 13.98 -17.46
C GLN A 63 18.92 14.56 -16.82
N VAL A 64 18.43 15.69 -17.33
CA VAL A 64 17.19 16.34 -16.83
C VAL A 64 15.99 15.41 -17.03
N ALA A 65 15.79 14.91 -18.25
CA ALA A 65 14.70 13.99 -18.56
C ALA A 65 14.78 12.69 -17.74
N LEU A 66 16.00 12.17 -17.52
CA LEU A 66 16.20 10.98 -16.69
C LEU A 66 15.86 11.25 -15.21
N LYS A 67 16.23 12.43 -14.69
CA LYS A 67 15.91 12.85 -13.31
C LYS A 67 14.40 12.97 -13.12
N ASP A 68 13.70 13.58 -14.08
CA ASP A 68 12.25 13.74 -14.03
C ASP A 68 11.53 12.40 -14.12
N ALA A 69 11.94 11.52 -15.04
CA ALA A 69 11.39 10.17 -15.15
C ALA A 69 11.59 9.35 -13.86
N LYS A 70 12.78 9.45 -13.23
CA LYS A 70 13.05 8.82 -11.92
C LYS A 70 12.17 9.40 -10.82
N LYS A 71 11.93 10.71 -10.81
CA LYS A 71 11.03 11.37 -9.84
C LYS A 71 9.60 10.86 -9.99
N GLN A 72 9.09 10.77 -11.22
CA GLN A 72 7.76 10.22 -11.50
C GLN A 72 7.65 8.75 -11.08
N PHE A 73 8.66 7.94 -11.40
CA PHE A 73 8.71 6.54 -10.97
C PHE A 73 8.66 6.39 -9.44
N LYS A 74 9.46 7.18 -8.70
CA LYS A 74 9.41 7.20 -7.23
C LYS A 74 8.05 7.60 -6.68
N ALA A 75 7.38 8.58 -7.31
CA ALA A 75 6.05 9.02 -6.89
C ALA A 75 4.99 7.91 -7.03
N VAL A 76 5.01 7.17 -8.15
CA VAL A 76 4.11 6.02 -8.36
C VAL A 76 4.42 4.90 -7.35
N LEU A 77 5.70 4.60 -7.11
CA LEU A 77 6.10 3.61 -6.12
C LEU A 77 5.62 3.97 -4.70
N SER A 78 5.79 5.22 -4.27
CA SER A 78 5.33 5.67 -2.95
C SER A 78 3.80 5.53 -2.77
N ARG A 79 3.03 5.80 -3.82
CA ARG A 79 1.57 5.58 -3.82
C ARG A 79 1.22 4.09 -3.70
N TRP A 80 1.92 3.23 -4.43
CA TRP A 80 1.73 1.78 -4.34
C TRP A 80 2.10 1.25 -2.96
N GLU A 81 3.21 1.70 -2.40
CA GLU A 81 3.68 1.32 -1.06
C GLU A 81 2.66 1.74 0.00
N THR A 82 2.08 2.94 -0.12
CA THR A 82 1.00 3.38 0.77
C THR A 82 -0.22 2.46 0.68
N ALA A 83 -0.60 2.02 -0.52
CA ALA A 83 -1.72 1.08 -0.71
C ALA A 83 -1.40 -0.31 -0.12
N TYR A 84 -0.16 -0.78 -0.30
CA TYR A 84 0.34 -2.02 0.29
C TYR A 84 0.33 -1.98 1.82
N ASN A 85 0.83 -0.89 2.41
CA ASN A 85 0.85 -0.69 3.85
C ASN A 85 -0.56 -0.65 4.44
N LYS A 86 -1.53 -0.06 3.74
CA LYS A 86 -2.96 -0.12 4.13
C LYS A 86 -3.50 -1.55 4.09
N GLU A 87 -3.21 -2.31 3.03
CA GLU A 87 -3.62 -3.71 2.94
C GLU A 87 -3.08 -4.53 4.11
N ASN A 88 -1.77 -4.44 4.38
CA ASN A 88 -1.11 -5.14 5.48
C ASN A 88 -1.63 -4.71 6.84
N PHE A 89 -1.90 -3.41 7.03
CA PHE A 89 -2.48 -2.89 8.27
C PHE A 89 -3.82 -3.56 8.59
N TYR A 90 -4.75 -3.61 7.63
CA TYR A 90 -6.07 -4.22 7.87
C TYR A 90 -5.99 -5.74 8.01
N ARG A 91 -5.13 -6.41 7.22
CA ARG A 91 -4.86 -7.84 7.37
C ARG A 91 -4.29 -8.15 8.75
N GLY A 92 -3.31 -7.38 9.19
CA GLY A 92 -2.67 -7.53 10.50
C GLY A 92 -3.66 -7.35 11.66
N ILE A 93 -4.51 -6.32 11.64
CA ILE A 93 -5.56 -6.18 12.66
C ILE A 93 -6.50 -7.37 12.64
N ARG A 94 -6.90 -7.84 11.46
CA ARG A 94 -7.80 -8.98 11.35
C ARG A 94 -7.19 -10.26 11.92
N ILE A 95 -5.92 -10.53 11.62
CA ILE A 95 -5.18 -11.67 12.20
C ILE A 95 -5.15 -11.55 13.74
N LEU A 96 -4.81 -10.37 14.27
CA LEU A 96 -4.78 -10.15 15.72
C LEU A 96 -6.15 -10.37 16.39
N LEU A 97 -7.25 -9.95 15.74
CA LEU A 97 -8.61 -10.19 16.22
C LEU A 97 -9.00 -11.68 16.16
N GLU A 98 -8.56 -12.40 15.13
CA GLU A 98 -8.80 -13.85 14.99
C GLU A 98 -8.02 -14.63 16.06
N LEU A 99 -6.75 -14.27 16.27
CA LEU A 99 -5.92 -14.81 17.36
C LEU A 99 -6.55 -14.58 18.74
N GLN A 100 -7.07 -13.37 18.99
CA GLN A 100 -7.73 -13.06 20.27
C GLN A 100 -8.96 -13.94 20.53
N ARG A 101 -9.72 -14.30 19.48
CA ARG A 101 -10.97 -15.05 19.63
C ARG A 101 -10.78 -16.56 19.64
N ASN A 102 -9.90 -17.05 18.78
CA ASN A 102 -9.82 -18.47 18.45
C ASN A 102 -8.47 -19.09 18.85
N GLY A 103 -7.51 -18.28 19.31
CA GLY A 103 -6.13 -18.73 19.57
C GLY A 103 -5.31 -19.02 18.30
N SER A 104 -5.93 -18.96 17.11
CA SER A 104 -5.30 -19.24 15.82
C SER A 104 -5.89 -18.37 14.71
N SER A 105 -5.14 -18.19 13.60
CA SER A 105 -5.55 -17.44 12.41
C SER A 105 -5.32 -18.30 11.16
N THR A 106 -6.25 -18.25 10.20
CA THR A 106 -6.19 -19.00 8.93
C THR A 106 -5.96 -18.09 7.71
N LEU A 107 -5.63 -16.83 7.96
CA LEU A 107 -5.51 -15.76 6.97
C LEU A 107 -4.11 -15.62 6.36
#